data_AF-A0AAU1G6X6-F1
#
_entry.id   AF-A0AAU1G6X6-F1
#
_cell.length_a   1.000
_cell.length_b   1.000
_cell.length_c   1.000
_cell.angle_alpha   90.00
_cell.angle_beta   90.00
_cell.angle_gamma   90.00
#
_symmetry.space_group_name_H-M   'P 1'
#
loop_
_entity.id
_entity.type
_entity.pdbx_description
1 polymer ?
#
loop_
_entity_poly.entity_id
_entity_poly.type
_entity_poly.pdbx_seq_one_letter_code
_entity_poly.pdbx_strand_id
1 'polypeptide(L)'
;MGYDFFIVGENRAIRGTGPNDSLYLSAFQGASVIDTMAHFGMTVEKDRPQWPTFEEYGVDPADFSDTADLTEERQKAKAAFVAAYQAVREAADDEPDAIPAYKLRFCDGFWVTPSEIAAALNRYEAHPNYDCAELPFGDQTWARWIAFLRVAQAAGGLRTV
;
A
#
# COMPACT_ATOMS: atom_id res chain seq x y z
N MET A 1 -17.89 -2.34 1.83
CA MET A 1 -16.43 -2.08 1.96
C MET A 1 -15.78 -2.64 0.71
N GLY A 2 -14.86 -1.92 0.09
CA GLY A 2 -14.11 -2.33 -1.10
C GLY A 2 -12.66 -1.91 -0.94
N TYR A 3 -11.78 -2.36 -1.82
CA TYR A 3 -10.37 -1.98 -1.82
C TYR A 3 -10.14 -0.92 -2.90
N ASP A 4 -9.63 0.25 -2.51
CA ASP A 4 -9.21 1.30 -3.44
C ASP A 4 -7.67 1.32 -3.50
N PHE A 5 -7.13 0.83 -4.61
CA PHE A 5 -5.69 0.88 -4.87
C PHE A 5 -5.39 2.07 -5.77
N PHE A 6 -4.35 2.84 -5.46
CA PHE A 6 -3.92 3.93 -6.32
C PHE A 6 -2.40 4.01 -6.43
N ILE A 7 -1.95 4.39 -7.62
CA ILE A 7 -0.54 4.54 -7.96
C ILE A 7 0.01 5.81 -7.34
N VAL A 8 1.18 5.71 -6.74
CA VAL A 8 1.84 6.80 -6.04
C VAL A 8 3.08 7.20 -6.84
N GLY A 9 3.10 8.44 -7.35
CA GLY A 9 4.21 9.00 -8.13
C GLY A 9 5.41 9.44 -7.28
N GLU A 10 6.44 10.00 -7.93
CA GLU A 10 7.70 10.47 -7.30
C GLU A 10 7.49 11.47 -6.14
N ASN A 11 6.45 12.31 -6.22
CA ASN A 11 6.05 13.26 -5.16
C ASN A 11 5.09 12.67 -4.10
N ARG A 12 4.80 11.37 -4.18
CA ARG A 12 3.96 10.56 -3.28
C ARG A 12 2.53 11.05 -2.98
N ALA A 13 2.09 12.11 -3.66
CA ALA A 13 0.85 12.84 -3.36
C ALA A 13 -0.35 12.46 -4.25
N ILE A 14 -0.18 11.59 -5.25
CA ILE A 14 -1.15 11.52 -6.35
C ILE A 14 -2.13 10.35 -6.16
N ARG A 15 -3.44 10.65 -6.08
CA ARG A 15 -4.47 9.84 -6.75
C ARG A 15 -4.37 10.24 -8.23
N GLY A 16 -3.68 9.46 -9.05
CA GLY A 16 -3.48 9.86 -10.44
C GLY A 16 -4.82 10.11 -11.15
N THR A 17 -4.84 11.09 -12.05
CA THR A 17 -6.03 11.49 -12.81
C THR A 17 -6.16 10.72 -14.13
N GLY A 18 -5.23 9.81 -14.42
CA GLY A 18 -5.26 8.91 -15.55
C GLY A 18 -6.22 7.73 -15.33
N PRO A 19 -6.78 7.16 -16.41
CA PRO A 19 -7.76 6.08 -16.35
C PRO A 19 -7.25 4.77 -15.73
N ASN A 20 -5.95 4.63 -15.49
CA ASN A 20 -5.30 3.44 -14.92
C ASN A 20 -4.57 3.71 -13.59
N ASP A 21 -4.70 4.92 -13.03
CA ASP A 21 -3.95 5.31 -11.84
C ASP A 21 -4.64 4.85 -10.54
N SER A 22 -5.85 4.32 -10.65
CA SER A 22 -6.58 3.68 -9.57
C SER A 22 -7.21 2.39 -10.05
N LEU A 23 -7.30 1.43 -9.14
CA LEU A 23 -8.00 0.17 -9.33
C LEU A 23 -8.89 -0.06 -8.11
N TYR A 24 -10.19 0.03 -8.35
CA TYR A 24 -11.19 -0.38 -7.38
C TYR A 24 -11.52 -1.86 -7.53
N LEU A 25 -11.46 -2.60 -6.42
CA LEU A 25 -11.94 -3.96 -6.30
C LEU A 25 -13.03 -4.03 -5.23
N SER A 26 -14.10 -4.80 -5.47
CA SER A 26 -15.04 -5.12 -4.38
C SER A 26 -14.33 -5.90 -3.26
N ALA A 27 -14.88 -5.95 -2.05
CA ALA A 27 -14.27 -6.71 -0.96
C ALA A 27 -13.98 -8.18 -1.34
N PHE A 28 -14.88 -8.81 -2.09
CA PHE A 28 -14.69 -10.19 -2.53
C PHE A 28 -13.55 -10.31 -3.55
N GLN A 29 -13.52 -9.41 -4.53
CA GLN A 29 -12.45 -9.38 -5.53
C GLN A 29 -11.08 -9.07 -4.91
N GLY A 30 -11.00 -8.10 -3.99
CA GLY A 30 -9.75 -7.76 -3.33
C GLY A 30 -9.24 -8.90 -2.43
N ALA A 31 -10.12 -9.54 -1.66
CA ALA A 31 -9.75 -10.73 -0.88
C ALA A 31 -9.25 -11.85 -1.80
N SER A 32 -9.98 -12.15 -2.88
CA SER A 32 -9.58 -13.18 -3.85
C SER A 32 -8.25 -12.88 -4.52
N VAL A 33 -7.99 -11.61 -4.86
CA VAL A 33 -6.70 -11.19 -5.45
C VAL A 33 -5.56 -11.37 -4.46
N ILE A 34 -5.75 -10.97 -3.20
CA ILE A 34 -4.72 -11.11 -2.16
C ILE A 34 -4.43 -12.59 -1.88
N ASP A 35 -5.46 -13.45 -1.84
CA ASP A 35 -5.27 -14.91 -1.68
C ASP A 35 -4.56 -15.51 -2.89
N THR A 36 -4.87 -15.04 -4.10
CA THR A 36 -4.18 -15.47 -5.33
C THR A 36 -2.71 -15.03 -5.30
N MET A 37 -2.42 -13.80 -4.86
CA MET A 37 -1.05 -13.34 -4.66
C MET A 37 -0.29 -14.22 -3.68
N ALA A 38 -0.91 -14.62 -2.56
CA ALA A 38 -0.30 -15.54 -1.60
C ALA A 38 0.00 -16.90 -2.23
N HIS A 39 -0.89 -17.44 -3.08
CA HIS A 39 -0.66 -18.68 -3.82
C HIS A 39 0.57 -18.60 -4.74
N PHE A 40 0.76 -17.47 -5.43
CA PHE A 40 1.93 -17.24 -6.29
C PHE A 40 3.19 -16.80 -5.52
N GLY A 41 3.15 -16.73 -4.19
CA GLY A 41 4.26 -16.27 -3.37
C GLY A 41 4.59 -14.78 -3.53
N MET A 42 3.64 -13.98 -4.06
CA MET A 42 3.77 -12.54 -4.25
C MET A 42 3.60 -11.74 -2.97
N THR A 43 3.11 -12.37 -1.90
CA THR A 43 3.01 -11.77 -0.57
C THR A 43 3.78 -12.57 0.47
N VAL A 44 4.26 -11.87 1.49
CA VAL A 44 4.87 -12.46 2.69
C VAL A 44 4.09 -12.02 3.93
N GLU A 45 3.91 -12.95 4.88
CA GLU A 45 3.33 -12.61 6.18
C GLU A 45 4.41 -11.93 7.04
N LYS A 46 4.13 -10.70 7.47
CA LYS A 46 4.95 -9.91 8.38
C LYS A 46 4.05 -9.23 9.39
N ASP A 47 4.60 -8.98 10.58
CA ASP A 47 3.89 -8.23 11.61
C ASP A 47 3.64 -6.81 11.12
N ARG A 48 2.38 -6.37 11.26
CA ARG A 48 2.00 -4.98 10.98
C ARG A 48 2.68 -4.08 12.02
N PRO A 49 3.39 -3.01 11.61
CA PRO A 49 3.97 -2.08 12.55
C PRO A 49 2.87 -1.40 13.38
N GLN A 50 3.19 -1.10 14.64
CA GLN A 50 2.29 -0.35 15.50
C GLN A 50 2.29 1.12 15.06
N TRP A 51 1.09 1.69 14.98
CA TRP A 51 0.94 3.12 14.73
C TRP A 51 1.33 3.92 15.98
N PRO A 52 2.05 5.04 15.84
CA PRO A 52 2.28 5.92 16.96
C PRO A 52 0.95 6.44 17.48
N THR A 53 0.85 6.56 18.79
CA THR A 53 -0.34 7.03 19.49
C THR A 53 -0.20 8.50 19.87
N PHE A 54 -1.33 9.17 20.02
CA PHE A 54 -1.35 10.56 20.48
C PHE A 54 -0.77 10.71 21.89
N GLU A 55 -1.01 9.74 22.77
CA GLU A 55 -0.53 9.71 24.15
C GLU A 55 1.00 9.66 24.23
N GLU A 56 1.65 8.82 23.40
CA GLU A 56 3.12 8.71 23.35
C GLU A 56 3.82 10.02 23.01
N TYR A 57 3.14 10.87 22.23
CA TYR A 57 3.67 12.16 21.79
C TYR A 57 3.10 13.34 22.57
N GLY A 58 2.22 13.11 23.55
CA GLY A 58 1.58 14.16 24.33
C GLY A 58 0.74 15.13 23.49
N VAL A 59 0.17 14.65 22.39
CA VAL A 59 -0.69 15.43 21.48
C VAL A 59 -2.15 15.06 21.68
N ASP A 60 -3.06 15.96 21.34
CA ASP A 60 -4.50 15.72 21.36
C ASP A 60 -5.06 15.82 19.92
N PRO A 61 -6.09 15.04 19.54
CA PRO A 61 -6.80 15.24 18.27
C PRO A 61 -7.17 16.71 17.98
N ALA A 62 -7.51 17.50 19.00
CA ALA A 62 -7.82 18.93 18.86
C ALA A 62 -6.65 19.77 18.34
N ASP A 63 -5.40 19.33 18.57
CA ASP A 63 -4.19 20.03 18.11
C ASP A 63 -4.05 19.99 16.57
N PHE A 64 -4.82 19.13 15.89
CA PHE A 64 -4.85 19.04 14.43
C PHE A 64 -5.90 19.94 13.77
N SER A 65 -6.70 20.67 14.55
CA SER A 65 -7.61 21.68 14.01
C SER A 65 -6.84 22.85 13.39
N ASP A 66 -7.33 23.37 12.27
CA ASP A 66 -6.79 24.58 11.62
C ASP A 66 -6.88 25.83 12.52
N THR A 67 -7.74 25.77 13.54
CA THR A 67 -7.95 26.86 14.51
C THR A 67 -7.21 26.66 15.83
N ALA A 68 -6.39 25.61 15.96
CA ALA A 68 -5.68 25.33 17.21
C ALA A 68 -4.57 26.37 17.45
N ASP A 69 -4.67 27.09 18.56
CA ASP A 69 -3.60 27.95 19.05
C ASP A 69 -2.65 27.13 19.93
N LEU A 70 -1.49 26.76 19.35
CA LEU A 70 -0.54 25.85 19.96
C LEU A 70 0.72 26.58 20.41
N THR A 71 1.13 26.34 21.66
CA THR A 71 2.46 26.68 22.16
C THR A 71 3.55 26.01 21.30
N GLU A 72 4.75 26.60 21.25
CA GLU A 72 5.89 26.03 20.50
C GLU A 72 6.20 24.57 20.87
N GLU A 73 6.14 24.22 22.16
CA GLU A 73 6.37 22.85 22.63
C GLU A 73 5.35 21.87 22.02
N ARG A 74 4.09 22.28 21.96
CA ARG A 74 2.99 21.47 21.40
C ARG A 74 3.04 21.38 19.88
N GLN A 75 3.50 22.44 19.20
CA GLN A 75 3.80 22.39 17.77
C GLN A 75 4.92 21.39 17.46
N LYS A 76 5.97 21.36 18.29
CA LYS A 76 7.07 20.39 18.16
C LYS A 76 6.59 18.96 18.40
N ALA A 77 5.77 18.74 19.42
CA ALA A 77 5.16 17.44 19.69
C ALA A 77 4.29 16.95 18.52
N LYS A 78 3.44 17.83 17.99
CA LYS A 78 2.63 17.58 16.77
C LYS A 78 3.50 17.22 15.58
N ALA A 79 4.56 17.99 15.31
CA ALA A 79 5.48 17.71 14.20
C ALA A 79 6.18 16.36 14.37
N ALA A 80 6.60 16.01 15.60
CA ALA A 80 7.20 14.72 15.90
C ALA A 80 6.22 13.55 15.69
N PHE A 81 4.98 13.71 16.12
CA PHE A 81 3.92 12.71 15.87
C PHE A 81 3.68 12.51 14.38
N VAL A 82 3.54 13.60 13.61
CA VAL A 82 3.32 13.53 12.15
C VAL A 82 4.50 12.85 11.46
N ALA A 83 5.74 13.18 11.86
CA ALA A 83 6.93 12.56 11.31
C ALA A 83 7.00 11.05 11.62
N ALA A 84 6.65 10.64 12.85
CA ALA A 84 6.60 9.23 13.23
C ALA A 84 5.51 8.47 12.49
N TYR A 85 4.32 9.08 12.34
CA TYR A 85 3.23 8.50 11.57
C TYR A 85 3.62 8.32 10.10
N GLN A 86 4.26 9.32 9.50
CA GLN A 86 4.80 9.23 8.16
C GLN A 86 5.89 8.14 8.06
N ALA A 87 6.80 8.04 9.03
CA ALA A 87 7.84 7.02 9.02
C ALA A 87 7.25 5.59 9.00
N VAL A 88 6.22 5.31 9.80
CA VAL A 88 5.53 4.01 9.80
C VAL A 88 4.82 3.77 8.45
N ARG A 89 4.18 4.80 7.90
CA ARG A 89 3.46 4.72 6.63
C ARG A 89 4.37 4.51 5.43
N GLU A 90 5.57 5.08 5.46
CA GLU A 90 6.59 5.04 4.40
C GLU A 90 7.61 3.89 4.60
N ALA A 91 7.46 3.09 5.66
CA ALA A 91 8.39 2.01 5.97
C ALA A 91 8.51 1.01 4.82
N ALA A 92 9.75 0.72 4.45
CA ALA A 92 10.12 -0.17 3.36
C ALA A 92 11.25 -1.09 3.83
N ASP A 93 11.23 -2.33 3.36
CA ASP A 93 12.38 -3.22 3.50
C ASP A 93 13.47 -2.83 2.48
N ASP A 94 14.74 -2.86 2.90
CA ASP A 94 15.88 -2.57 2.02
C ASP A 94 16.00 -3.61 0.90
N GLU A 95 15.74 -4.88 1.22
CA GLU A 95 15.77 -6.02 0.29
C GLU A 95 14.47 -6.83 0.43
N PRO A 96 13.38 -6.41 -0.24
CA PRO A 96 12.09 -7.09 -0.11
C PRO A 96 12.06 -8.40 -0.91
N ASP A 97 11.60 -9.47 -0.28
CA ASP A 97 11.36 -10.76 -0.94
C ASP A 97 10.02 -10.86 -1.70
N ALA A 98 9.03 -10.09 -1.23
CA ALA A 98 7.63 -10.05 -1.68
C ALA A 98 6.92 -8.86 -1.02
N ILE A 99 5.64 -8.60 -1.34
CA ILE A 99 4.86 -7.54 -0.69
C ILE A 99 4.39 -8.00 0.70
N PRO A 100 4.62 -7.25 1.78
CA PRO A 100 4.04 -7.58 3.08
C PRO A 100 2.50 -7.57 3.04
N ALA A 101 1.86 -8.69 3.39
CA ALA A 101 0.41 -8.87 3.23
C ALA A 101 -0.43 -7.81 3.96
N TYR A 102 0.07 -7.30 5.10
CA TYR A 102 -0.61 -6.27 5.88
C TYR A 102 -0.79 -4.95 5.10
N LYS A 103 0.12 -4.63 4.16
CA LYS A 103 0.03 -3.40 3.34
C LYS A 103 -1.15 -3.46 2.36
N LEU A 104 -1.60 -4.65 1.98
CA LEU A 104 -2.72 -4.85 1.06
C LEU A 104 -4.05 -5.10 1.78
N ARG A 105 -4.03 -5.79 2.92
CA ARG A 105 -5.25 -6.23 3.63
C ARG A 105 -5.95 -5.14 4.44
N PHE A 106 -5.20 -4.22 5.05
CA PHE A 106 -5.77 -3.34 6.10
C PHE A 106 -6.16 -1.93 5.62
N CYS A 107 -5.96 -1.56 4.35
CA CYS A 107 -6.27 -0.22 3.81
C CYS A 107 -5.74 0.95 4.68
N ASP A 108 -4.67 0.73 5.44
CA ASP A 108 -4.13 1.74 6.36
C ASP A 108 -3.24 2.78 5.62
N GLY A 109 -3.19 2.76 4.28
CA GLY A 109 -2.44 3.71 3.48
C GLY A 109 -0.92 3.49 3.48
N PHE A 110 -0.45 2.30 3.87
CA PHE A 110 0.96 1.92 3.76
C PHE A 110 1.43 2.02 2.31
N TRP A 111 2.64 2.54 2.12
CA TRP A 111 3.26 2.56 0.80
C TRP A 111 3.81 1.18 0.46
N VAL A 112 3.38 0.63 -0.67
CA VAL A 112 3.98 -0.54 -1.29
C VAL A 112 4.96 -0.04 -2.34
N THR A 113 6.24 -0.36 -2.14
CA THR A 113 7.34 0.24 -2.92
C THR A 113 7.50 -0.42 -4.29
N PRO A 114 8.18 0.26 -5.24
CA PRO A 114 8.58 -0.37 -6.50
C PRO A 114 9.39 -1.65 -6.32
N SER A 115 10.28 -1.71 -5.33
CA SER A 115 11.11 -2.90 -5.06
C SER A 115 10.27 -4.06 -4.53
N GLU A 116 9.30 -3.81 -3.64
CA GLU A 116 8.36 -4.83 -3.15
C GLU A 116 7.50 -5.37 -4.30
N ILE A 117 6.99 -4.49 -5.18
CA ILE A 117 6.21 -4.90 -6.35
C ILE A 117 7.08 -5.69 -7.33
N ALA A 118 8.32 -5.28 -7.57
CA ALA A 118 9.25 -5.99 -8.45
C ALA A 118 9.53 -7.41 -7.92
N ALA A 119 9.79 -7.54 -6.62
CA ALA A 119 10.00 -8.84 -5.98
C ALA A 119 8.77 -9.75 -6.11
N ALA A 120 7.58 -9.20 -5.87
CA ALA A 120 6.32 -9.91 -6.06
C ALA A 120 6.10 -10.37 -7.52
N LEU A 121 6.33 -9.50 -8.50
CA LEU A 121 6.19 -9.84 -9.92
C LEU A 121 7.22 -10.91 -10.35
N ASN A 122 8.45 -10.84 -9.85
CA ASN A 122 9.46 -11.87 -10.12
C ASN A 122 9.02 -13.25 -9.60
N ARG A 123 8.38 -13.32 -8.42
CA ARG A 123 7.84 -14.57 -7.86
C ARG A 123 6.71 -15.13 -8.73
N TYR A 124 5.84 -14.25 -9.19
CA TYR A 124 4.74 -14.59 -10.08
C TYR A 124 5.25 -15.17 -11.40
N GLU A 125 6.21 -14.50 -12.05
CA GLU A 125 6.79 -14.92 -13.33
C GLU A 125 7.61 -16.21 -13.21
N ALA A 126 8.21 -16.47 -12.05
CA ALA A 126 8.94 -17.71 -11.77
C ALA A 126 8.01 -18.89 -11.40
N HIS A 127 6.71 -18.65 -11.20
CA HIS A 127 5.80 -19.69 -10.73
C HIS A 127 5.43 -20.67 -11.86
N PRO A 128 5.39 -22.01 -11.61
CA PRO A 128 5.12 -23.02 -12.65
C PRO A 128 3.80 -22.85 -13.41
N ASN A 129 2.83 -22.16 -12.80
CA ASN A 129 1.50 -21.94 -13.38
C ASN A 129 1.35 -20.56 -14.04
N TYR A 130 2.41 -19.77 -14.18
CA TYR A 130 2.38 -18.41 -14.74
C TYR A 130 1.66 -18.37 -16.10
N ASP A 131 2.04 -19.26 -17.03
CA ASP A 131 1.50 -19.29 -18.40
C ASP A 131 -0.02 -19.55 -18.46
N CYS A 132 -0.58 -20.15 -17.42
CA CYS A 132 -2.01 -20.44 -17.33
C CYS A 132 -2.80 -19.36 -16.56
N ALA A 133 -2.12 -18.50 -15.80
CA ALA A 133 -2.73 -17.57 -14.86
C ALA A 133 -3.43 -16.38 -15.56
N GLU A 134 -3.01 -16.01 -16.77
CA GLU A 134 -3.57 -14.88 -17.54
C GLU A 134 -4.39 -15.33 -18.76
N LEU A 135 -4.76 -16.61 -18.85
CA LEU A 135 -5.59 -17.09 -19.96
C LEU A 135 -6.93 -16.34 -19.99
N PRO A 136 -7.42 -15.91 -21.16
CA PRO A 136 -8.52 -14.94 -21.29
C PRO A 136 -9.92 -15.50 -20.99
N PHE A 137 -10.04 -16.53 -20.13
CA PHE A 137 -11.31 -17.17 -19.82
C PHE A 137 -11.83 -16.73 -18.44
N GLY A 138 -13.02 -16.13 -18.39
CA GLY A 138 -13.72 -15.79 -17.15
C GLY A 138 -13.39 -14.39 -16.60
N ASP A 139 -13.27 -14.31 -15.27
CA ASP A 139 -13.07 -13.06 -14.53
C ASP A 139 -11.69 -12.44 -14.81
N GLN A 140 -11.69 -11.23 -15.39
CA GLN A 140 -10.49 -10.48 -15.76
C GLN A 140 -9.84 -9.73 -14.58
N THR A 141 -10.35 -9.90 -13.36
CA THR A 141 -9.84 -9.22 -12.16
C THR A 141 -8.34 -9.47 -11.93
N TRP A 142 -7.86 -10.71 -12.10
CA TRP A 142 -6.44 -11.04 -11.93
C TRP A 142 -5.53 -10.37 -12.96
N ALA A 143 -5.89 -10.45 -14.24
CA ALA A 143 -5.13 -9.82 -15.32
C ALA A 143 -5.05 -8.29 -15.14
N ARG A 144 -6.16 -7.66 -14.73
CA ARG A 144 -6.19 -6.22 -14.40
C ARG A 144 -5.31 -5.88 -13.20
N TRP A 145 -5.28 -6.73 -12.18
CA TRP A 145 -4.41 -6.55 -11.02
C TRP A 145 -2.93 -6.62 -11.39
N ILE A 146 -2.50 -7.62 -12.16
CA ILE A 146 -1.11 -7.74 -12.61
C ILE A 146 -0.70 -6.56 -13.49
N ALA A 147 -1.56 -6.15 -14.43
CA ALA A 147 -1.30 -4.97 -15.24
C ALA A 147 -1.15 -3.71 -14.38
N PHE A 148 -2.02 -3.53 -13.38
CA PHE A 148 -1.94 -2.43 -12.43
C PHE A 148 -0.62 -2.44 -11.63
N LEU A 149 -0.18 -3.61 -11.13
CA LEU A 149 1.11 -3.74 -10.43
C LEU A 149 2.29 -3.34 -11.32
N ARG A 150 2.30 -3.77 -12.59
CA ARG A 150 3.37 -3.40 -13.54
C ARG A 150 3.43 -1.87 -13.76
N VAL A 151 2.28 -1.20 -13.88
CA VAL A 151 2.24 0.26 -13.99
C VAL A 151 2.68 0.92 -12.67
N ALA A 152 2.21 0.42 -11.53
CA ALA A 152 2.58 0.94 -10.22
C ALA A 152 4.09 0.83 -9.95
N GLN A 153 4.71 -0.29 -10.30
CA GLN A 153 6.16 -0.51 -10.21
C GLN A 153 6.92 0.57 -10.98
N ALA A 154 6.52 0.85 -12.22
CA ALA A 154 7.19 1.84 -13.07
C ALA A 154 6.95 3.29 -12.62
N ALA A 155 5.85 3.55 -11.91
CA ALA A 155 5.39 4.89 -11.57
C ALA A 155 5.83 5.38 -10.17
N GLY A 156 6.25 4.49 -9.27
CA GLY A 156 6.69 4.87 -7.91
C GLY A 156 6.03 4.09 -6.76
N GLY A 157 5.22 3.09 -7.07
CA GLY A 157 4.57 2.21 -6.10
C GLY A 157 3.06 2.45 -6.01
N LEU A 158 2.43 1.92 -4.96
CA LEU A 158 0.99 2.04 -4.74
C LEU A 158 0.63 2.20 -3.27
N ARG A 159 -0.62 2.57 -3.02
CA ARG A 159 -1.26 2.61 -1.69
C ARG A 159 -2.66 2.01 -1.74
N THR A 160 -3.13 1.61 -0.56
CA THR A 160 -4.47 1.09 -0.28
C THR A 160 -5.20 2.00 0.70
N VAL A 161 -6.43 2.40 0.38
CA VAL A 161 -7.33 3.17 1.27
C VAL A 161 -8.76 2.68 1.21
#